data_AF-A0A5S3V5L4-F1
#
_entry.id   AF-A0A5S3V5L4-F1
#
_cell.length_a   1.000
_cell.length_b   1.000
_cell.length_c   1.000
_cell.angle_alpha   90.00
_cell.angle_beta   90.00
_cell.angle_gamma   90.00
#
_symmetry.space_group_name_H-M   'P 1'
#
loop_
_entity.id
_entity.type
_entity.pdbx_description
1 polymer ?
#
loop_
_entity_poly.entity_id
_entity_poly.type
_entity_poly.pdbx_seq_one_letter_code
_entity_poly.pdbx_strand_id
1 'polypeptide(L)'
;MSDFRVWKLISLFCLFSLMLGCESKEERTQQTIKYTLQEASREINALGDALEKKQIRNAVLLSEYSRVLSQQNPQLSAIAQLIGQDASTQGPLYQNLLTRYSELKAPSANMSSDDIINQATLLKEAATRSLYSDALTDPINVLADMSNGTLSRVGAVSKAAEDAANNGQANVGNQLVGNANYGQWETNSSGTSFWMWYGMYRMLGDLVGDVEYGGWSKRRRYSYYNDYGRKRYTSYKKYQRQTAVEQRTRQSYKRQGKQFTSPYAKKKSGASGLSRSSHTPSSATRSSYSRNRSYAKSSAGSVRNSSSRTSRGVSRGK
;
A
#
# COMPACT_ATOMS: atom_id res chain seq x y z
N MET A 1 33.72 -53.29 38.49
CA MET A 1 32.80 -52.14 38.52
C MET A 1 33.64 -50.88 38.56
N SER A 2 34.15 -50.48 37.41
CA SER A 2 33.78 -49.22 36.71
C SER A 2 34.43 -47.97 37.30
N ASP A 3 35.71 -47.78 36.99
CA ASP A 3 36.41 -46.49 37.12
C ASP A 3 35.87 -45.48 36.09
N PHE A 4 34.68 -44.96 36.37
CA PHE A 4 34.15 -43.80 35.63
C PHE A 4 34.94 -42.57 36.05
N ARG A 5 36.05 -42.31 35.34
CA ARG A 5 36.92 -41.15 35.57
C ARG A 5 36.09 -39.87 35.43
N VAL A 6 36.07 -39.04 36.48
CA VAL A 6 35.35 -37.76 36.57
C VAL A 6 35.54 -36.85 35.34
N TRP A 7 36.72 -36.90 34.71
CA TRP A 7 36.99 -36.15 33.47
C TRP A 7 36.12 -36.62 32.28
N LYS A 8 35.73 -37.90 32.20
CA LYS A 8 34.78 -38.37 31.19
C LYS A 8 33.38 -37.78 31.40
N LEU A 9 32.96 -37.58 32.65
CA LEU A 9 31.67 -36.93 32.97
C LEU A 9 31.71 -35.42 32.68
N ILE A 10 32.81 -34.74 32.99
CA ILE A 10 33.01 -33.33 32.65
C ILE A 10 33.05 -33.13 31.12
N SER A 11 33.75 -34.01 30.41
CA SER A 11 33.81 -33.98 28.93
C SER A 11 32.44 -34.25 28.31
N LEU A 12 31.67 -35.22 28.84
CA LEU A 12 30.31 -35.51 28.41
C LEU A 12 29.36 -34.34 28.69
N PHE A 13 29.49 -33.68 29.85
CA PHE A 13 28.70 -32.51 30.22
C PHE A 13 29.04 -31.29 29.34
N CYS A 14 30.31 -31.07 29.01
CA CYS A 14 30.73 -30.04 28.05
C CYS A 14 30.21 -30.34 26.63
N LEU A 15 30.21 -31.61 26.20
CA LEU A 15 29.64 -32.03 24.92
C LEU A 15 28.11 -31.82 24.87
N PHE A 16 27.40 -32.15 25.96
CA PHE A 16 25.96 -31.89 26.08
C PHE A 16 25.63 -30.39 26.14
N SER A 17 26.46 -29.60 26.81
CA SER A 17 26.30 -28.14 26.90
C SER A 17 26.55 -27.46 25.55
N LEU A 18 27.44 -28.00 24.71
CA LEU A 18 27.66 -27.53 23.34
C LEU A 18 26.52 -27.91 22.39
N MET A 19 25.83 -29.04 22.63
CA MET A 19 24.67 -29.48 21.85
C MET A 19 23.38 -28.72 22.20
N LEU A 20 23.25 -28.18 23.41
CA LEU A 20 22.07 -27.41 23.85
C LEU A 20 22.09 -25.92 23.43
N GLY A 21 23.21 -25.42 22.88
CA GLY A 21 23.42 -23.98 22.65
C GLY A 21 23.38 -23.51 21.19
N CYS A 22 23.22 -24.40 20.22
CA CYS A 22 23.29 -24.04 18.80
C CYS A 22 21.90 -24.05 18.16
N GLU A 23 21.04 -23.14 18.59
CA GLU A 23 19.83 -22.84 17.82
C GLU A 23 20.28 -22.38 16.43
N SER A 24 19.95 -23.17 15.42
CA SER A 24 20.47 -22.95 14.08
C SER A 24 19.92 -21.65 13.50
N LYS A 25 20.67 -21.03 12.58
CA LYS A 25 20.20 -19.83 11.87
C LYS A 25 18.84 -20.08 11.19
N GLU A 26 18.59 -21.30 10.75
CA GLU A 26 17.33 -21.71 10.14
C GLU A 26 16.19 -21.70 11.15
N GLU A 27 16.38 -22.32 12.32
CA GLU A 27 15.37 -22.33 13.40
C GLU A 27 14.97 -20.91 13.82
N ARG A 28 15.96 -20.01 14.01
CA ARG A 28 15.68 -18.59 14.32
C ARG A 28 14.87 -17.89 13.24
N THR A 29 15.16 -18.21 11.98
CA THR A 29 14.45 -17.63 10.84
C THR A 29 13.00 -18.11 10.80
N GLN A 30 12.78 -19.42 10.99
CA GLN A 30 11.43 -20.00 11.06
C GLN A 30 10.63 -19.46 12.25
N GLN A 31 11.25 -19.30 13.40
CA GLN A 31 10.62 -18.66 14.56
C GLN A 31 10.23 -17.20 14.27
N THR A 32 11.12 -16.44 13.61
CA THR A 32 10.85 -15.03 13.23
C THR A 32 9.67 -14.95 12.27
N ILE A 33 9.60 -15.82 11.27
CA ILE A 33 8.46 -15.92 10.34
C ILE A 33 7.17 -16.20 11.12
N LYS A 34 7.19 -17.24 11.97
CA LYS A 34 6.02 -17.65 12.77
C LYS A 34 5.51 -16.51 13.65
N TYR A 35 6.41 -15.84 14.38
CA TYR A 35 6.06 -14.72 15.26
C TYR A 35 5.48 -13.54 14.47
N THR A 36 6.12 -13.16 13.36
CA THR A 36 5.67 -12.02 12.54
C THR A 36 4.30 -12.30 11.90
N LEU A 37 4.05 -13.54 11.46
CA LEU A 37 2.73 -13.96 10.96
C LEU A 37 1.67 -13.94 12.05
N GLN A 38 2.00 -14.39 13.26
CA GLN A 38 1.08 -14.33 14.40
C GLN A 38 0.71 -12.90 14.79
N GLU A 39 1.67 -11.96 14.75
CA GLU A 39 1.37 -10.53 14.93
C GLU A 39 0.47 -10.00 13.81
N ALA A 40 0.77 -10.30 12.55
CA ALA A 40 -0.06 -9.88 11.42
C ALA A 40 -1.50 -10.41 11.55
N SER A 41 -1.66 -11.68 11.93
CA SER A 41 -2.99 -12.28 12.17
C SER A 41 -3.75 -11.57 13.28
N ARG A 42 -3.09 -11.24 14.40
CA ARG A 42 -3.71 -10.52 15.51
C ARG A 42 -4.20 -9.14 15.08
N GLU A 43 -3.38 -8.39 14.33
CA GLU A 43 -3.76 -7.08 13.80
C GLU A 43 -4.91 -7.17 12.78
N ILE A 44 -4.92 -8.16 11.89
CA ILE A 44 -6.02 -8.34 10.93
C ILE A 44 -7.33 -8.63 11.67
N ASN A 45 -7.32 -9.52 12.66
CA ASN A 45 -8.53 -9.82 13.44
C ASN A 45 -9.00 -8.59 14.23
N ALA A 46 -8.08 -7.86 14.87
CA ALA A 46 -8.41 -6.62 15.58
C ALA A 46 -8.96 -5.52 14.66
N LEU A 47 -8.51 -5.49 13.40
CA LEU A 47 -9.07 -4.62 12.36
C LEU A 47 -10.49 -5.06 11.97
N GLY A 48 -10.72 -6.36 11.80
CA GLY A 48 -12.04 -6.92 11.52
C GLY A 48 -13.05 -6.55 12.59
N ASP A 49 -12.71 -6.78 13.86
CA ASP A 49 -13.51 -6.36 15.01
C ASP A 49 -13.79 -4.85 15.01
N ALA A 50 -12.79 -4.04 14.66
CA ALA A 50 -12.93 -2.58 14.61
C ALA A 50 -13.85 -2.13 13.46
N LEU A 51 -13.87 -2.83 12.33
CA LEU A 51 -14.80 -2.59 11.23
C LEU A 51 -16.23 -2.93 11.67
N GLU A 52 -16.44 -4.10 12.26
CA GLU A 52 -17.76 -4.54 12.74
C GLU A 52 -18.33 -3.63 13.83
N LYS A 53 -17.47 -3.19 14.76
CA LYS A 53 -17.83 -2.24 15.83
C LYS A 53 -17.89 -0.78 15.36
N LYS A 54 -17.74 -0.50 14.05
CA LYS A 54 -17.76 0.86 13.47
C LYS A 54 -16.74 1.82 14.09
N GLN A 55 -15.58 1.32 14.48
CA GLN A 55 -14.52 2.08 15.16
C GLN A 55 -13.51 2.72 14.18
N ILE A 56 -13.67 2.51 12.88
CA ILE A 56 -12.82 3.11 11.85
C ILE A 56 -13.58 4.25 11.20
N ARG A 57 -13.20 5.49 11.53
CA ARG A 57 -13.89 6.71 11.08
C ARG A 57 -14.15 6.73 9.57
N ASN A 58 -13.13 6.45 8.76
CA ASN A 58 -13.26 6.49 7.31
C ASN A 58 -14.12 5.34 6.78
N ALA A 59 -14.22 4.20 7.48
CA ALA A 59 -15.14 3.14 7.12
C ALA A 59 -16.61 3.57 7.34
N VAL A 60 -16.89 4.18 8.50
CA VAL A 60 -18.21 4.75 8.78
C VAL A 60 -18.58 5.80 7.72
N LEU A 61 -17.65 6.70 7.40
CA LEU A 61 -17.87 7.73 6.39
C LEU A 61 -18.12 7.13 5.00
N LEU A 62 -17.36 6.11 4.60
CA LEU A 62 -17.54 5.43 3.32
C LEU A 62 -18.93 4.78 3.21
N SER A 63 -19.42 4.16 4.29
CA SER A 63 -20.76 3.60 4.36
C SER A 63 -21.83 4.69 4.19
N GLU A 64 -21.67 5.84 4.85
CA GLU A 64 -22.59 6.96 4.70
C GLU A 64 -22.57 7.57 3.30
N TYR A 65 -21.38 7.73 2.69
CA TYR A 65 -21.24 8.25 1.33
C TYR A 65 -21.90 7.33 0.31
N SER A 66 -21.71 6.03 0.47
CA SER A 66 -22.37 5.01 -0.34
C SER A 66 -23.88 5.14 -0.25
N ARG A 67 -24.43 5.21 0.99
CA ARG A 67 -25.87 5.36 1.23
C ARG A 67 -26.43 6.65 0.61
N VAL A 68 -25.78 7.79 0.85
CA VAL A 68 -26.23 9.09 0.35
C VAL A 68 -26.19 9.12 -1.18
N LEU A 69 -25.12 8.65 -1.80
CA LEU A 69 -25.00 8.62 -3.26
C LEU A 69 -26.04 7.69 -3.89
N SER A 70 -26.28 6.50 -3.32
CA SER A 70 -27.33 5.58 -3.77
C SER A 70 -28.73 6.20 -3.71
N GLN A 71 -29.01 7.02 -2.70
CA GLN A 71 -30.30 7.71 -2.55
C GLN A 71 -30.44 8.90 -3.52
N GLN A 72 -29.37 9.68 -3.69
CA GLN A 72 -29.38 10.89 -4.53
C GLN A 72 -29.31 10.57 -6.02
N ASN A 73 -28.60 9.51 -6.39
CA ASN A 73 -28.43 9.10 -7.77
C ASN A 73 -28.64 7.58 -7.92
N PRO A 74 -29.90 7.13 -8.16
CA PRO A 74 -30.24 5.72 -8.29
C PRO A 74 -29.45 4.99 -9.39
N GLN A 75 -29.04 5.67 -10.46
CA GLN A 75 -28.24 5.08 -11.54
C GLN A 75 -26.84 4.68 -11.07
N LEU A 76 -26.30 5.35 -10.05
CA LEU A 76 -25.00 5.04 -9.45
C LEU A 76 -25.11 4.11 -8.24
N SER A 77 -26.32 3.70 -7.84
CA SER A 77 -26.54 2.96 -6.60
C SER A 77 -25.75 1.66 -6.54
N ALA A 78 -25.70 0.90 -7.64
CA ALA A 78 -24.94 -0.36 -7.69
C ALA A 78 -23.43 -0.12 -7.48
N ILE A 79 -22.86 0.89 -8.16
CA ILE A 79 -21.43 1.25 -8.00
C ILE A 79 -21.16 1.76 -6.59
N ALA A 80 -22.04 2.61 -6.06
CA ALA A 80 -21.92 3.19 -4.73
C ALA A 80 -21.94 2.12 -3.64
N GLN A 81 -22.87 1.16 -3.73
CA GLN A 81 -22.95 0.03 -2.80
C GLN A 81 -21.73 -0.88 -2.90
N LEU A 82 -21.28 -1.17 -4.12
CA LEU A 82 -20.09 -1.99 -4.36
C LEU A 82 -18.83 -1.37 -3.74
N ILE A 83 -18.55 -0.10 -4.01
CA ILE A 83 -17.42 0.61 -3.39
C ILE A 83 -17.61 0.71 -1.87
N GLY A 84 -18.86 0.89 -1.42
CA GLY A 84 -19.21 0.94 0.00
C GLY A 84 -18.83 -0.32 0.79
N GLN A 85 -18.65 -1.47 0.13
CA GLN A 85 -18.27 -2.73 0.80
C GLN A 85 -16.91 -2.64 1.51
N ASP A 86 -15.99 -1.78 1.05
CA ASP A 86 -14.70 -1.52 1.72
C ASP A 86 -14.82 -0.93 3.13
N ALA A 87 -16.01 -0.45 3.50
CA ALA A 87 -16.34 -0.05 4.87
C ALA A 87 -16.52 -1.25 5.83
N SER A 88 -16.47 -2.48 5.32
CA SER A 88 -16.76 -3.71 6.07
C SER A 88 -15.70 -4.78 5.85
N THR A 89 -15.81 -5.88 6.60
CA THR A 89 -14.99 -7.08 6.40
C THR A 89 -15.28 -7.79 5.08
N GLN A 90 -16.35 -7.45 4.36
CA GLN A 90 -16.64 -8.03 3.04
C GLN A 90 -15.97 -7.29 1.87
N GLY A 91 -15.39 -6.12 2.14
CA GLY A 91 -14.73 -5.32 1.13
C GLY A 91 -13.43 -5.93 0.61
N PRO A 92 -13.05 -5.63 -0.64
CA PRO A 92 -11.85 -6.17 -1.27
C PRO A 92 -10.57 -5.80 -0.51
N LEU A 93 -10.50 -4.64 0.16
CA LEU A 93 -9.31 -4.26 0.93
C LEU A 93 -9.06 -5.22 2.10
N TYR A 94 -10.08 -5.48 2.93
CA TYR A 94 -9.96 -6.42 4.06
C TYR A 94 -9.79 -7.86 3.59
N GLN A 95 -10.57 -8.30 2.61
CA GLN A 95 -10.47 -9.64 2.03
C GLN A 95 -9.09 -9.90 1.41
N ASN A 96 -8.45 -8.87 0.86
CA ASN A 96 -7.08 -9.00 0.37
C ASN A 96 -6.06 -9.23 1.50
N LEU A 97 -6.25 -8.61 2.67
CA LEU A 97 -5.39 -8.87 3.84
C LEU A 97 -5.48 -10.33 4.27
N LEU A 98 -6.70 -10.88 4.36
CA LEU A 98 -6.92 -12.30 4.68
C LEU A 98 -6.31 -13.23 3.63
N THR A 99 -6.52 -12.92 2.35
CA THR A 99 -5.93 -13.68 1.24
C THR A 99 -4.41 -13.70 1.33
N ARG A 100 -3.79 -12.53 1.54
CA ARG A 100 -2.34 -12.40 1.68
C ARG A 100 -1.79 -13.12 2.90
N TYR A 101 -2.51 -13.06 4.02
CA TYR A 101 -2.16 -13.84 5.20
C TYR A 101 -2.12 -15.33 4.86
N SER A 102 -3.14 -15.83 4.16
CA SER A 102 -3.20 -17.23 3.72
C SER A 102 -2.06 -17.60 2.76
N GLU A 103 -1.74 -16.73 1.79
CA GLU A 103 -0.61 -16.92 0.86
C GLU A 103 0.73 -16.98 1.59
N LEU A 104 0.91 -16.28 2.71
CA LEU A 104 2.16 -16.30 3.48
C LEU A 104 2.29 -17.49 4.42
N LYS A 105 1.18 -18.14 4.79
CA LYS A 105 1.22 -19.43 5.52
C LYS A 105 1.71 -20.57 4.63
N ALA A 106 1.49 -20.47 3.32
CA ALA A 106 1.95 -21.42 2.30
C ALA A 106 2.69 -20.65 1.19
N PRO A 107 3.87 -20.09 1.49
CA PRO A 107 4.59 -19.20 0.58
C PRO A 107 4.97 -19.94 -0.71
N SER A 108 5.03 -19.20 -1.83
CA SER A 108 5.51 -19.77 -3.08
C SER A 108 7.00 -20.12 -3.01
N ALA A 109 7.42 -21.18 -3.71
CA ALA A 109 8.80 -21.68 -3.67
C ALA A 109 9.88 -20.65 -4.04
N ASN A 110 9.51 -19.59 -4.76
CA ASN A 110 10.40 -18.50 -5.16
C ASN A 110 10.47 -17.34 -4.15
N MET A 111 9.82 -17.45 -2.99
CA MET A 111 9.83 -16.43 -1.95
C MET A 111 10.94 -16.76 -0.94
N SER A 112 11.86 -15.82 -0.73
CA SER A 112 12.88 -15.98 0.31
C SER A 112 12.29 -15.80 1.71
N SER A 113 12.96 -16.32 2.73
CA SER A 113 12.56 -16.09 4.14
C SER A 113 12.48 -14.59 4.47
N ASP A 114 13.38 -13.78 3.94
CA ASP A 114 13.36 -12.32 4.10
C ASP A 114 12.12 -11.70 3.42
N ASP A 115 11.74 -12.18 2.24
CA ASP A 115 10.51 -11.74 1.57
C ASP A 115 9.27 -12.09 2.39
N ILE A 116 9.22 -13.29 2.98
CA ILE A 116 8.11 -13.72 3.85
C ILE A 116 8.00 -12.77 5.05
N ILE A 117 9.11 -12.52 5.75
CA ILE A 117 9.17 -11.62 6.91
C ILE A 117 8.74 -10.20 6.51
N ASN A 118 9.25 -9.70 5.38
CA ASN A 118 8.90 -8.37 4.86
C ASN A 118 7.42 -8.26 4.51
N GLN A 119 6.85 -9.27 3.85
CA GLN A 119 5.43 -9.30 3.50
C GLN A 119 4.54 -9.41 4.74
N ALA A 120 4.90 -10.24 5.71
CA ALA A 120 4.18 -10.35 6.98
C ALA A 120 4.22 -9.04 7.77
N THR A 121 5.36 -8.35 7.77
CA THR A 121 5.52 -7.02 8.38
C THR A 121 4.66 -5.96 7.69
N LEU A 122 4.66 -5.92 6.35
CA LEU A 122 3.82 -5.02 5.57
C LEU A 122 2.33 -5.29 5.79
N LEU A 123 1.97 -6.56 5.92
CA LEU A 123 0.60 -7.00 6.20
C LEU A 123 0.14 -6.54 7.59
N LYS A 124 1.00 -6.71 8.61
CA LYS A 124 0.76 -6.18 9.96
C LYS A 124 0.55 -4.66 9.94
N GLU A 125 1.42 -3.91 9.26
CA GLU A 125 1.28 -2.45 9.14
C GLU A 125 -0.04 -2.07 8.43
N ALA A 126 -0.37 -2.74 7.32
CA ALA A 126 -1.59 -2.51 6.56
C ALA A 126 -2.87 -2.75 7.39
N ALA A 127 -2.82 -3.70 8.32
CA ALA A 127 -3.93 -4.02 9.21
C ALA A 127 -4.14 -3.00 10.33
N THR A 128 -3.21 -2.07 10.57
CA THR A 128 -3.41 -1.04 11.60
C THR A 128 -4.57 -0.11 11.25
N ARG A 129 -5.39 0.24 12.24
CA ARG A 129 -6.60 1.08 12.06
C ARG A 129 -6.30 2.40 11.33
N SER A 130 -5.17 3.05 11.63
CA SER A 130 -4.80 4.32 10.99
C SER A 130 -4.49 4.14 9.51
N LEU A 131 -3.64 3.17 9.15
CA LEU A 131 -3.23 2.95 7.77
C LEU A 131 -4.38 2.39 6.93
N TYR A 132 -5.28 1.61 7.53
CA TYR A 132 -6.51 1.15 6.88
C TYR A 132 -7.47 2.31 6.65
N SER A 133 -7.68 3.16 7.66
CA SER A 133 -8.46 4.40 7.52
C SER A 133 -7.93 5.27 6.38
N ASP A 134 -6.61 5.46 6.28
CA ASP A 134 -6.00 6.21 5.19
C ASP A 134 -6.18 5.51 3.82
N ALA A 135 -6.14 4.17 3.76
CA ALA A 135 -6.41 3.44 2.53
C ALA A 135 -7.82 3.65 2.00
N LEU A 136 -8.80 3.83 2.89
CA LEU A 136 -10.18 4.12 2.53
C LEU A 136 -10.39 5.52 1.94
N THR A 137 -9.40 6.42 1.95
CA THR A 137 -9.56 7.73 1.32
C THR A 137 -9.79 7.61 -0.19
N ASP A 138 -9.19 6.61 -0.83
CA ASP A 138 -9.36 6.38 -2.27
C ASP A 138 -10.82 6.06 -2.64
N PRO A 139 -11.46 5.00 -2.08
CA PRO A 139 -12.86 4.71 -2.37
C PRO A 139 -13.82 5.84 -1.90
N ILE A 140 -13.55 6.51 -0.78
CA ILE A 140 -14.35 7.66 -0.33
C ILE A 140 -14.34 8.78 -1.37
N ASN A 141 -13.16 9.12 -1.89
CA ASN A 141 -13.01 10.22 -2.85
C ASN A 141 -13.60 9.88 -4.21
N VAL A 142 -13.68 8.60 -4.58
CA VAL A 142 -14.40 8.16 -5.78
C VAL A 142 -15.90 8.44 -5.63
N LEU A 143 -16.51 8.07 -4.50
CA LEU A 143 -17.91 8.39 -4.23
C LEU A 143 -18.14 9.90 -4.14
N ALA A 144 -17.23 10.62 -3.51
CA ALA A 144 -17.29 12.08 -3.45
C ALA A 144 -17.28 12.70 -4.85
N ASP A 145 -16.42 12.22 -5.75
CA ASP A 145 -16.33 12.72 -7.12
C ASP A 145 -17.53 12.38 -7.99
N MET A 146 -18.21 11.27 -7.71
CA MET A 146 -19.46 10.84 -8.35
C MET A 146 -20.67 11.65 -7.87
N SER A 147 -20.58 12.26 -6.69
CA SER A 147 -21.67 13.01 -6.06
C SER A 147 -21.93 14.39 -6.68
N ASN A 148 -21.16 14.79 -7.69
CA ASN A 148 -21.22 16.11 -8.31
C ASN A 148 -21.09 17.28 -7.31
N GLY A 149 -20.33 17.08 -6.22
CA GLY A 149 -20.00 18.10 -5.23
C GLY A 149 -20.89 18.12 -3.98
N THR A 150 -21.87 17.21 -3.85
CA THR A 150 -22.68 17.10 -2.62
C THR A 150 -21.89 16.47 -1.47
N LEU A 151 -20.95 15.60 -1.77
CA LEU A 151 -20.07 14.94 -0.81
C LEU A 151 -18.66 15.51 -0.88
N SER A 152 -18.06 15.77 0.27
CA SER A 152 -16.71 16.34 0.38
C SER A 152 -15.62 15.27 0.28
N ARG A 153 -14.49 15.61 -0.34
CA ARG A 153 -13.32 14.73 -0.32
C ARG A 153 -12.68 14.65 1.06
N VAL A 154 -12.01 13.54 1.34
CA VAL A 154 -11.28 13.26 2.59
C VAL A 154 -9.88 12.76 2.28
N GLY A 155 -8.89 13.17 3.06
CA GLY A 155 -7.53 12.70 2.82
C GLY A 155 -6.86 13.34 1.59
N ALA A 156 -7.57 14.23 0.89
CA ALA A 156 -7.21 14.78 -0.39
C ALA A 156 -7.62 16.25 -0.55
N VAL A 157 -6.93 16.98 -1.41
CA VAL A 157 -7.36 18.31 -1.88
C VAL A 157 -8.65 18.22 -2.70
N SER A 158 -9.33 19.36 -2.89
CA SER A 158 -10.54 19.43 -3.69
C SER A 158 -10.33 18.95 -5.14
N LYS A 159 -11.39 18.44 -5.77
CA LYS A 159 -11.38 17.98 -7.17
C LYS A 159 -10.85 19.05 -8.11
N ALA A 160 -11.35 20.29 -7.98
CA ALA A 160 -10.92 21.42 -8.78
C ALA A 160 -9.42 21.75 -8.60
N ALA A 161 -8.91 21.75 -7.37
CA ALA A 161 -7.49 22.01 -7.11
C ALA A 161 -6.59 20.92 -7.69
N GLU A 162 -7.02 19.67 -7.61
CA GLU A 162 -6.29 18.55 -8.21
C GLU A 162 -6.32 18.57 -9.74
N ASP A 163 -7.46 18.89 -10.34
CA ASP A 163 -7.63 18.98 -11.79
C ASP A 163 -6.75 20.11 -12.36
N ALA A 164 -6.68 21.26 -11.66
CA ALA A 164 -5.78 22.35 -11.99
C ALA A 164 -4.30 21.95 -11.91
N ALA A 165 -3.94 21.08 -10.96
CA ALA A 165 -2.57 20.60 -10.79
C ALA A 165 -2.17 19.48 -11.77
N ASN A 166 -3.13 18.72 -12.31
CA ASN A 166 -2.89 17.55 -13.15
C ASN A 166 -3.38 17.70 -14.61
N ASN A 167 -3.63 18.94 -15.05
CA ASN A 167 -4.13 19.26 -16.40
C ASN A 167 -5.45 18.56 -16.76
N GLY A 168 -6.36 18.40 -15.78
CA GLY A 168 -7.80 18.19 -16.00
C GLY A 168 -8.27 16.93 -16.74
N GLN A 169 -7.46 15.87 -16.85
CA GLN A 169 -7.72 14.77 -17.80
C GLN A 169 -8.12 13.42 -17.17
N ALA A 170 -8.16 13.31 -15.85
CA ALA A 170 -8.41 12.02 -15.20
C ALA A 170 -9.88 11.88 -14.76
N ASN A 171 -10.57 10.89 -15.35
CA ASN A 171 -11.96 10.57 -15.09
C ASN A 171 -12.22 10.17 -13.62
N VAL A 172 -13.48 10.26 -13.22
CA VAL A 172 -13.94 9.77 -11.91
C VAL A 172 -13.60 8.27 -11.79
N GLY A 173 -13.11 7.82 -10.63
CA GLY A 173 -12.71 6.43 -10.42
C GLY A 173 -11.23 6.14 -10.74
N ASN A 174 -10.51 7.07 -11.37
CA ASN A 174 -9.09 6.92 -11.69
C ASN A 174 -8.21 6.67 -10.45
N GLN A 175 -8.66 7.08 -9.26
CA GLN A 175 -7.97 6.84 -8.00
C GLN A 175 -7.80 5.33 -7.68
N LEU A 176 -8.71 4.47 -8.15
CA LEU A 176 -8.65 3.03 -7.92
C LEU A 176 -7.83 2.29 -8.98
N VAL A 177 -7.50 2.94 -10.10
CA VAL A 177 -6.67 2.34 -11.14
C VAL A 177 -5.28 2.04 -10.59
N GLY A 178 -4.76 0.86 -10.93
CA GLY A 178 -3.48 0.37 -10.43
C GLY A 178 -3.55 -0.30 -9.06
N ASN A 179 -4.65 -0.14 -8.32
CA ASN A 179 -4.86 -0.81 -7.05
C ASN A 179 -5.28 -2.26 -7.25
N ALA A 180 -4.40 -3.17 -6.82
CA ALA A 180 -4.48 -4.61 -7.08
C ALA A 180 -5.69 -5.32 -6.41
N ASN A 181 -6.47 -4.57 -5.62
CA ASN A 181 -7.70 -5.03 -4.98
C ASN A 181 -8.92 -4.90 -5.90
N TYR A 182 -8.87 -4.01 -6.90
CA TYR A 182 -10.01 -3.75 -7.81
C TYR A 182 -9.78 -4.24 -9.24
N GLY A 183 -8.53 -4.53 -9.60
CA GLY A 183 -8.19 -4.99 -10.95
C GLY A 183 -6.72 -5.34 -11.10
N GLN A 184 -6.32 -5.51 -12.36
CA GLN A 184 -4.94 -5.80 -12.72
C GLN A 184 -4.56 -5.18 -14.07
N TRP A 185 -3.26 -4.98 -14.26
CA TRP A 185 -2.71 -4.58 -15.54
C TRP A 185 -2.55 -5.82 -16.42
N GLU A 186 -3.19 -5.80 -17.58
CA GLU A 186 -3.00 -6.79 -18.65
C GLU A 186 -2.13 -6.20 -19.74
N THR A 187 -1.49 -7.06 -20.54
CA THR A 187 -0.70 -6.62 -21.71
C THR A 187 -1.16 -7.38 -22.94
N ASN A 188 -1.54 -6.65 -23.99
CA ASN A 188 -1.96 -7.26 -25.24
C ASN A 188 -0.76 -7.71 -26.10
N SER A 189 -1.05 -8.35 -27.23
CA SER A 189 -0.04 -8.81 -28.20
C SER A 189 0.82 -7.68 -28.77
N SER A 190 0.29 -6.46 -28.84
CA SER A 190 1.02 -5.25 -29.26
C SER A 190 1.99 -4.72 -28.19
N GLY A 191 2.04 -5.33 -27.01
CA GLY A 191 2.91 -4.92 -25.91
C GLY A 191 2.39 -3.71 -25.11
N THR A 192 1.19 -3.23 -25.41
CA THR A 192 0.53 -2.15 -24.68
C THR A 192 -0.16 -2.72 -23.43
N SER A 193 0.05 -2.07 -22.29
CA SER A 193 -0.55 -2.49 -21.02
C SER A 193 -1.78 -1.65 -20.70
N PHE A 194 -2.87 -2.29 -20.30
CA PHE A 194 -4.14 -1.64 -19.98
C PHE A 194 -4.73 -2.15 -18.67
N TRP A 195 -5.55 -1.33 -18.02
CA TRP A 195 -6.20 -1.69 -16.77
C TRP A 195 -7.43 -2.54 -17.02
N MET A 196 -7.54 -3.66 -16.32
CA MET A 196 -8.70 -4.54 -16.34
C MET A 196 -9.29 -4.64 -14.93
N TRP A 197 -10.53 -4.21 -14.77
CA TRP A 197 -11.29 -4.37 -13.54
C TRP A 197 -11.62 -5.84 -13.29
N TYR A 198 -11.61 -6.28 -12.03
CA TYR A 198 -12.20 -7.57 -11.68
C TYR A 198 -13.71 -7.56 -11.94
N GLY A 199 -14.31 -8.72 -12.23
CA GLY A 199 -15.68 -8.83 -12.74
C GLY A 199 -16.71 -8.00 -11.96
N MET A 200 -16.67 -8.04 -10.63
CA MET A 200 -17.57 -7.26 -9.77
C MET A 200 -17.44 -5.74 -9.99
N TYR A 201 -16.23 -5.25 -10.31
CA TYR A 201 -15.92 -3.84 -10.55
C TYR A 201 -16.00 -3.44 -12.03
N ARG A 202 -16.51 -4.30 -12.92
CA ARG A 202 -16.58 -4.00 -14.37
C ARG A 202 -17.31 -2.70 -14.67
N MET A 203 -18.36 -2.38 -13.91
CA MET A 203 -19.11 -1.12 -14.00
C MET A 203 -18.27 0.15 -13.79
N LEU A 204 -17.11 0.06 -13.11
CA LEU A 204 -16.17 1.17 -13.04
C LEU A 204 -15.48 1.42 -14.38
N GLY A 205 -15.38 0.40 -15.24
CA GLY A 205 -14.86 0.54 -16.60
C GLY A 205 -15.67 1.51 -17.44
N ASP A 206 -17.00 1.46 -17.34
CA ASP A 206 -17.89 2.35 -18.10
C ASP A 206 -17.76 3.82 -17.67
N LEU A 207 -17.40 4.05 -16.40
CA LEU A 207 -17.21 5.40 -15.85
C LEU A 207 -15.80 5.94 -16.08
N VAL A 208 -14.79 5.09 -15.91
CA VAL A 208 -13.37 5.46 -15.99
C VAL A 208 -12.91 5.50 -17.44
N GLY A 209 -13.50 4.67 -18.31
CA GLY A 209 -13.06 4.42 -19.68
C GLY A 209 -11.82 3.52 -19.75
N ASP A 210 -11.32 3.34 -20.97
CA ASP A 210 -10.10 2.56 -21.22
C ASP A 210 -8.86 3.26 -20.65
N VAL A 211 -8.05 2.51 -19.92
CA VAL A 211 -6.87 3.07 -19.24
C VAL A 211 -5.61 2.35 -19.67
N GLU A 212 -4.81 3.02 -20.50
CA GLU A 212 -3.46 2.59 -20.88
C GLU A 212 -2.43 2.99 -19.81
N TYR A 213 -1.54 2.07 -19.43
CA TYR A 213 -0.59 2.26 -18.33
C TYR A 213 0.31 3.47 -18.53
N GLY A 214 0.86 3.68 -19.74
CA GLY A 214 1.78 4.78 -20.00
C GLY A 214 1.11 6.15 -19.90
N GLY A 215 -0.06 6.29 -20.53
CA GLY A 215 -0.89 7.50 -20.43
C GLY A 215 -1.38 7.78 -19.01
N TRP A 216 -1.90 6.76 -18.34
CA TRP A 216 -2.34 6.82 -16.94
C TRP A 216 -1.21 7.23 -16.01
N SER A 217 -0.05 6.60 -16.13
CA SER A 217 1.09 6.84 -15.25
C SER A 217 1.48 8.31 -15.16
N LYS A 218 1.43 9.02 -16.29
CA LYS A 218 1.70 10.46 -16.37
C LYS A 218 0.58 11.31 -15.75
N ARG A 219 -0.68 10.96 -16.03
CA ARG A 219 -1.88 11.79 -15.78
C ARG A 219 -2.71 11.39 -14.55
N ARG A 220 -2.34 10.32 -13.85
CA ARG A 220 -3.11 9.80 -12.72
C ARG A 220 -3.34 10.86 -11.65
N ARG A 221 -4.49 10.73 -10.98
CA ARG A 221 -4.84 11.50 -9.79
C ARG A 221 -4.00 11.06 -8.59
N TYR A 222 -4.07 11.86 -7.53
CA TYR A 222 -3.70 11.44 -6.20
C TYR A 222 -4.48 10.16 -5.83
N SER A 223 -3.75 9.21 -5.28
CA SER A 223 -4.30 7.98 -4.71
C SER A 223 -3.37 7.55 -3.60
N TYR A 224 -3.94 7.34 -2.41
CA TYR A 224 -3.23 6.81 -1.28
C TYR A 224 -2.54 5.50 -1.63
N TYR A 225 -3.23 4.58 -2.31
CA TYR A 225 -2.63 3.31 -2.72
C TYR A 225 -1.38 3.55 -3.57
N ASN A 226 -1.48 4.36 -4.61
CA ASN A 226 -0.36 4.56 -5.54
C ASN A 226 0.82 5.31 -4.91
N ASP A 227 0.56 6.22 -3.97
CA ASP A 227 1.58 7.10 -3.38
C ASP A 227 2.18 6.57 -2.06
N TYR A 228 1.42 5.81 -1.27
CA TYR A 228 1.78 5.39 0.08
C TYR A 228 1.51 3.90 0.34
N GLY A 229 0.44 3.36 -0.25
CA GLY A 229 -0.13 2.07 0.12
C GLY A 229 0.38 0.87 -0.69
N ARG A 230 0.97 1.06 -1.87
CA ARG A 230 1.20 -0.03 -2.84
C ARG A 230 1.97 -1.23 -2.27
N LYS A 231 3.01 -1.01 -1.47
CA LYS A 231 3.74 -2.13 -0.84
C LYS A 231 2.92 -2.82 0.25
N ARG A 232 2.09 -2.06 0.96
CA ARG A 232 1.28 -2.52 2.10
C ARG A 232 0.04 -3.28 1.68
N TYR A 233 -0.57 -2.93 0.55
CA TYR A 233 -1.87 -3.45 0.10
C TYR A 233 -1.81 -4.33 -1.15
N THR A 234 -0.62 -4.81 -1.52
CA THR A 234 -0.43 -5.65 -2.71
C THR A 234 0.33 -6.90 -2.33
N SER A 235 -0.17 -8.06 -2.75
CA SER A 235 0.52 -9.33 -2.52
C SER A 235 1.85 -9.38 -3.28
N TYR A 236 2.79 -10.19 -2.81
CA TYR A 236 4.12 -10.34 -3.42
C TYR A 236 4.04 -10.60 -4.94
N LYS A 237 3.24 -11.59 -5.36
CA LYS A 237 3.06 -11.96 -6.77
C LYS A 237 2.47 -10.79 -7.59
N LYS A 238 1.43 -10.12 -7.07
CA LYS A 238 0.82 -8.97 -7.74
C LYS A 238 1.79 -7.79 -7.84
N TYR A 239 2.59 -7.55 -6.80
CA TYR A 239 3.60 -6.49 -6.79
C TYR A 239 4.69 -6.74 -7.83
N GLN A 240 5.16 -7.97 -7.97
CA GLN A 240 6.10 -8.36 -9.02
C GLN A 240 5.52 -8.14 -10.42
N ARG A 241 4.26 -8.55 -10.66
CA ARG A 241 3.59 -8.31 -11.95
C ARG A 241 3.50 -6.82 -12.29
N GLN A 242 3.07 -5.99 -11.33
CA GLN A 242 3.01 -4.54 -11.52
C GLN A 242 4.40 -3.92 -11.80
N THR A 243 5.45 -4.45 -11.17
CA THR A 243 6.83 -4.02 -11.40
C THR A 243 7.31 -4.42 -12.80
N ALA A 244 6.94 -5.61 -13.28
CA ALA A 244 7.25 -6.06 -14.63
C ALA A 244 6.55 -5.21 -15.70
N VAL A 245 5.29 -4.83 -15.48
CA VAL A 245 4.55 -3.89 -16.36
C VAL A 245 5.30 -2.57 -16.44
N GLU A 246 5.69 -2.00 -15.29
CA GLU A 246 6.45 -0.74 -15.27
C GLU A 246 7.77 -0.84 -16.04
N GLN A 247 8.55 -1.91 -15.81
CA GLN A 247 9.83 -2.12 -16.49
C GLN A 247 9.64 -2.27 -18.01
N ARG A 248 8.63 -3.04 -18.44
CA ARG A 248 8.29 -3.23 -19.85
C ARG A 248 7.88 -1.91 -20.51
N THR A 249 6.98 -1.15 -19.89
CA THR A 249 6.56 0.15 -20.43
C THR A 249 7.73 1.11 -20.50
N ARG A 250 8.58 1.16 -19.47
CA ARG A 250 9.80 1.98 -19.47
C ARG A 250 10.74 1.62 -20.64
N GLN A 251 10.95 0.33 -20.88
CA GLN A 251 11.76 -0.13 -22.01
C GLN A 251 11.13 0.22 -23.36
N SER A 252 9.81 0.03 -23.51
CA SER A 252 9.09 0.37 -24.73
C SER A 252 9.19 1.87 -25.05
N TYR A 253 8.97 2.72 -24.05
CA TYR A 253 9.11 4.17 -24.20
C TYR A 253 10.53 4.57 -24.57
N LYS A 254 11.54 3.96 -23.93
CA LYS A 254 12.96 4.17 -24.28
C LYS A 254 13.25 3.84 -25.74
N ARG A 255 12.72 2.70 -26.25
CA ARG A 255 12.89 2.28 -27.66
C ARG A 255 12.22 3.26 -28.64
N GLN A 256 11.12 3.88 -28.23
CA GLN A 256 10.39 4.88 -29.03
C GLN A 256 10.96 6.31 -28.90
N GLY A 257 12.06 6.51 -28.16
CA GLY A 257 12.59 7.85 -27.87
C GLY A 257 11.68 8.71 -26.96
N LYS A 258 10.68 8.10 -26.31
CA LYS A 258 9.72 8.79 -25.43
C LYS A 258 10.18 8.78 -23.97
N GLN A 259 9.85 9.84 -23.24
CA GLN A 259 10.08 9.91 -21.79
C GLN A 259 8.99 9.16 -21.04
N PHE A 260 9.38 8.21 -20.18
CA PHE A 260 8.46 7.50 -19.29
C PHE A 260 8.51 8.09 -17.88
N THR A 261 7.37 8.60 -17.41
CA THR A 261 7.22 9.01 -16.00
C THR A 261 6.58 7.86 -15.25
N SER A 262 7.32 7.24 -14.32
CA SER A 262 6.79 6.18 -13.47
C SER A 262 5.71 6.71 -12.53
N PRO A 263 4.62 5.95 -12.28
CA PRO A 263 3.58 6.40 -11.38
C PRO A 263 4.07 6.33 -9.93
N TYR A 264 5.16 5.62 -9.64
CA TYR A 264 5.66 5.41 -8.28
C TYR A 264 6.95 6.17 -7.99
N ALA A 265 7.51 6.87 -8.98
CA ALA A 265 8.75 7.64 -8.81
C ALA A 265 8.57 8.85 -7.90
N LYS A 266 7.38 9.47 -7.90
CA LYS A 266 7.03 10.61 -7.06
C LYS A 266 5.59 10.50 -6.60
N LYS A 267 5.34 10.89 -5.35
CA LYS A 267 3.98 11.03 -4.81
C LYS A 267 3.29 12.22 -5.47
N LYS A 268 2.00 12.09 -5.78
CA LYS A 268 1.24 13.21 -6.34
C LYS A 268 0.98 14.27 -5.26
N SER A 269 0.97 15.53 -5.67
CA SER A 269 0.41 16.58 -4.82
C SER A 269 -1.09 16.33 -4.69
N GLY A 270 -1.60 16.37 -3.47
CA GLY A 270 -3.01 16.13 -3.23
C GLY A 270 -3.31 15.50 -1.88
N ALA A 271 -2.37 14.79 -1.26
CA ALA A 271 -2.56 14.26 0.09
C ALA A 271 -2.79 15.39 1.11
N SER A 272 -3.88 15.32 1.88
CA SER A 272 -4.18 16.22 3.00
C SER A 272 -4.71 15.41 4.18
N GLY A 273 -4.22 15.65 5.39
CA GLY A 273 -4.78 14.99 6.59
C GLY A 273 -4.59 13.46 6.68
N LEU A 274 -3.60 12.90 5.99
CA LEU A 274 -3.18 11.50 6.21
C LEU A 274 -2.53 11.34 7.59
N SER A 275 -2.61 10.13 8.15
CA SER A 275 -1.91 9.83 9.40
C SER A 275 -0.38 9.93 9.26
N ARG A 276 0.31 10.20 10.38
CA ARG A 276 1.79 10.22 10.42
C ARG A 276 2.36 8.87 9.96
N SER A 277 1.67 7.77 10.26
CA SER A 277 2.05 6.41 9.88
C SER A 277 2.18 6.24 8.37
N SER A 278 1.33 6.91 7.57
CA SER A 278 1.42 6.86 6.10
C SER A 278 2.75 7.41 5.59
N HIS A 279 3.23 8.48 6.21
CA HIS A 279 4.48 9.14 5.84
C HIS A 279 5.71 8.38 6.34
N THR A 280 5.56 7.56 7.39
CA THR A 280 6.66 6.73 7.88
C THR A 280 6.95 5.59 6.90
N PRO A 281 8.20 5.46 6.41
CA PRO A 281 8.60 4.31 5.62
C PRO A 281 8.43 3.04 6.45
N SER A 282 7.85 2.02 5.82
CA SER A 282 7.69 0.70 6.42
C SER A 282 9.02 0.19 6.93
N SER A 283 8.98 -0.45 8.08
CA SER A 283 10.14 -1.13 8.67
C SER A 283 10.74 -2.17 7.72
N ALA A 284 9.90 -2.84 6.91
CA ALA A 284 10.30 -3.80 5.87
C ALA A 284 11.10 -3.17 4.70
N THR A 285 11.04 -1.85 4.51
CA THR A 285 11.78 -1.14 3.45
C THR A 285 13.04 -0.44 3.99
N ARG A 286 13.26 -0.43 5.31
CA ARG A 286 14.46 0.19 5.89
C ARG A 286 15.65 -0.72 5.67
N SER A 287 16.61 -0.31 4.83
CA SER A 287 17.84 -1.06 4.63
C SER A 287 18.61 -1.20 5.94
N SER A 288 19.08 -2.42 6.24
CA SER A 288 19.99 -2.72 7.35
C SER A 288 21.30 -1.94 7.27
N TYR A 289 21.69 -1.49 6.08
CA TYR A 289 22.88 -0.67 5.83
C TYR A 289 22.83 0.75 6.44
N SER A 290 21.66 1.20 6.91
CA SER A 290 21.53 2.46 7.66
C SER A 290 21.83 2.33 9.16
N ARG A 291 22.06 1.10 9.68
CA ARG A 291 22.32 0.87 11.11
C ARG A 291 23.80 0.96 11.52
N ASN A 292 24.74 1.06 10.59
CA ASN A 292 26.17 1.26 10.89
C ASN A 292 26.63 2.68 10.58
N ARG A 293 26.20 3.66 11.38
CA ARG A 293 26.96 4.91 11.63
C ARG A 293 26.80 5.35 13.07
N SER A 294 27.13 4.46 14.01
CA SER A 294 27.49 4.82 15.38
C SER A 294 29.00 5.12 15.45
N TYR A 295 29.42 6.23 14.84
CA TYR A 295 30.61 7.06 15.13
C TYR A 295 30.83 8.03 13.96
N ALA A 296 30.11 9.14 13.95
CA ALA A 296 30.53 10.34 13.23
C ALA A 296 30.15 11.54 14.09
N LYS A 297 31.18 12.15 14.66
CA LYS A 297 31.16 13.32 15.52
C LYS A 297 30.21 14.42 15.00
N SER A 298 29.42 14.93 15.94
CA SER A 298 29.05 16.34 16.13
C SER A 298 29.70 17.36 15.16
N SER A 299 28.91 17.91 14.25
CA SER A 299 28.85 19.35 13.94
C SER A 299 27.80 19.60 12.85
N ALA A 300 27.14 20.76 12.95
CA ALA A 300 26.14 21.30 12.02
C ALA A 300 24.75 20.65 12.02
N GLY A 301 23.89 21.15 12.91
CA GLY A 301 22.46 21.13 12.68
C GLY A 301 22.12 21.93 11.41
N SER A 302 21.37 21.31 10.50
CA SER A 302 20.69 22.03 9.43
C SER A 302 19.26 21.50 9.33
N VAL A 303 18.37 22.36 9.81
CA VAL A 303 16.93 22.29 9.71
C VAL A 303 16.49 22.53 8.27
N ARG A 304 15.49 21.74 7.83
CA ARG A 304 14.44 22.12 6.86
C ARG A 304 14.90 22.61 5.47
N ASN A 305 14.84 21.71 4.48
CA ASN A 305 14.76 22.13 3.08
C ASN A 305 13.28 22.16 2.63
N SER A 306 12.66 23.34 2.76
CA SER A 306 11.38 23.67 2.13
C SER A 306 11.60 24.87 1.20
N SER A 307 11.91 24.61 -0.07
CA SER A 307 11.98 25.64 -1.10
C SER A 307 10.61 25.80 -1.79
N SER A 308 9.67 26.44 -1.11
CA SER A 308 8.53 27.10 -1.74
C SER A 308 8.87 28.57 -1.96
N ARG A 309 9.31 28.93 -3.17
CA ARG A 309 9.43 30.34 -3.59
C ARG A 309 8.09 30.82 -4.10
N THR A 310 7.30 31.43 -3.22
CA THR A 310 6.21 32.34 -3.55
C THR A 310 6.80 33.76 -3.60
N SER A 311 6.95 34.36 -4.77
CA SER A 311 7.23 35.80 -4.90
C SER A 311 5.96 36.54 -5.31
N ARG A 312 5.26 37.11 -4.34
CA ARG A 312 4.38 38.26 -4.55
C ARG A 312 4.49 39.16 -3.32
N GLY A 313 5.10 40.33 -3.51
CA GLY A 313 5.21 41.39 -2.52
C GLY A 313 5.33 42.71 -3.23
N VAL A 314 4.19 43.35 -3.46
CA VAL A 314 4.04 44.75 -3.86
C VAL A 314 4.45 45.61 -2.67
N SER A 315 5.32 46.60 -2.88
CA SER A 315 5.42 47.75 -1.98
C SER A 315 5.66 49.01 -2.81
N ARG A 316 4.62 49.83 -2.91
CA ARG A 316 4.71 51.26 -3.22
C ARG A 316 5.52 51.95 -2.13
N GLY A 317 6.25 53.01 -2.47
CA GLY A 317 6.79 53.93 -1.46
C GLY A 317 7.85 54.90 -1.97
N LYS A 318 7.36 56.06 -2.41
CA LYS A 318 8.05 57.35 -2.69
C LYS A 318 8.96 57.43 -3.90
#